data_AF-A0AAJ4W6Z7-F1
#
_entry.id   AF-A0AAJ4W6Z7-F1
#
_cell.length_a   1.000
_cell.length_b   1.000
_cell.length_c   1.000
_cell.angle_alpha   90.00
_cell.angle_beta   90.00
_cell.angle_gamma   90.00
#
_symmetry.space_group_name_H-M   'P 1'
#
loop_
_entity.id
_entity.type
_entity.pdbx_description
1 polymer ?
#
loop_
_entity_poly.entity_id
_entity_poly.type
_entity_poly.pdbx_seq_one_letter_code
_entity_poly.pdbx_strand_id
1 'polypeptide(L)'
;MSCVDLKLEWVSRLIFALIPTEESYVLVMDRTNWKFAKQDINILMLGISYKNMCFPILFKMLDKRGNSNTNERKELINTFIYWFGKDCIDCVLADREFVG
;
A
#
# COMPACT_ATOMS: atom_id res chain seq x y z
N MET A 1 0.64 30.16 8.34
CA MET A 1 1.11 28.87 8.87
C MET A 1 1.53 28.04 7.68
N SER A 2 2.82 27.93 7.38
CA SER A 2 3.29 27.10 6.25
C SER A 2 3.12 25.63 6.65
N CYS A 3 2.12 24.97 6.06
CA CYS A 3 1.97 23.52 6.15
C CYS A 3 3.13 22.87 5.39
N VAL A 4 3.93 22.06 6.07
CA VAL A 4 4.92 21.22 5.38
C VAL A 4 4.15 20.09 4.71
N ASP A 5 4.14 20.09 3.37
CA ASP A 5 3.52 19.02 2.57
C ASP A 5 4.53 17.88 2.36
N LEU A 6 4.37 16.82 3.16
CA LEU A 6 5.17 15.60 3.04
C LEU A 6 4.51 14.67 2.02
N LYS A 7 5.01 14.68 0.79
CA LYS A 7 4.55 13.76 -0.25
C LYS A 7 4.68 12.31 0.23
N LEU A 8 3.67 11.50 -0.09
CA LEU A 8 3.63 10.08 0.24
C LEU A 8 4.94 9.36 -0.11
N GLU A 9 5.51 9.64 -1.29
CA GLU A 9 6.79 9.05 -1.71
C GLU A 9 7.90 9.20 -0.68
N TRP A 10 8.09 10.38 -0.10
CA TRP A 10 9.16 10.61 0.87
C TRP A 10 8.90 9.87 2.17
N VAL A 11 7.65 9.82 2.63
CA VAL A 11 7.26 9.06 3.81
C VAL A 11 7.47 7.56 3.57
N SER A 12 7.04 7.05 2.41
CA SER A 12 7.24 5.65 2.01
C SER A 12 8.71 5.28 1.94
N ARG A 13 9.56 6.14 1.34
CA ARG A 13 11.01 5.94 1.27
C ARG A 13 11.67 5.95 2.65
N LEU A 14 11.22 6.83 3.54
CA LEU A 14 11.70 6.86 4.91
C LEU A 14 11.34 5.58 5.65
N ILE A 15 10.07 5.15 5.61
CA ILE A 15 9.63 3.91 6.25
C ILE A 15 10.40 2.72 5.70
N PHE A 16 10.53 2.63 4.37
CA PHE A 16 11.29 1.56 3.71
C PHE A 16 12.74 1.51 4.18
N ALA A 17 13.41 2.65 4.32
CA ALA A 17 14.79 2.73 4.81
C ALA A 17 14.95 2.38 6.31
N LEU A 18 13.87 2.44 7.09
CA LEU A 18 13.86 2.06 8.51
C LEU A 18 13.59 0.57 8.73
N ILE A 19 13.04 -0.12 7.73
CA ILE A 19 12.86 -1.58 7.78
C ILE A 19 14.25 -2.22 7.59
N PRO A 20 14.66 -3.18 8.44
CA PRO A 20 15.94 -3.86 8.30
C PRO A 20 16.10 -4.45 6.89
N THR A 21 17.28 -4.24 6.31
CA THR A 21 17.58 -4.68 4.94
C THR A 21 17.57 -6.21 4.85
N GLU A 22 16.69 -6.73 4.00
CA GLU A 22 16.66 -8.13 3.56
C GLU A 22 16.92 -8.19 2.05
N GLU A 23 17.21 -9.38 1.51
CA GLU A 23 17.38 -9.55 0.06
C GLU A 23 16.09 -9.23 -0.71
N SER A 24 14.93 -9.60 -0.15
CA SER A 24 13.62 -9.32 -0.71
C SER A 24 12.53 -9.30 0.37
N TYR A 25 11.40 -8.66 0.07
CA TYR A 25 10.29 -8.45 1.00
C TYR A 25 9.00 -9.08 0.48
N VAL A 26 8.21 -9.62 1.39
CA VAL A 26 6.83 -10.04 1.11
C VAL A 26 5.92 -8.82 1.19
N LEU A 27 5.26 -8.48 0.09
CA LEU A 27 4.27 -7.42 0.07
C LEU A 27 2.90 -7.98 0.45
N VAL A 28 2.15 -7.22 1.24
CA VAL A 28 0.80 -7.57 1.66
C VAL A 28 -0.16 -6.48 1.23
N MET A 29 -1.20 -6.85 0.52
CA MET A 29 -2.27 -5.98 0.09
C MET A 29 -3.51 -6.19 0.96
N ASP A 30 -4.07 -5.09 1.45
CA ASP A 30 -5.28 -5.09 2.24
C ASP A 30 -6.16 -3.89 1.88
N ARG A 31 -7.42 -3.90 2.31
CA ARG A 31 -8.38 -2.83 2.05
C ARG A 31 -9.31 -2.65 3.24
N THR A 32 -9.55 -1.39 3.61
CA THR A 32 -10.61 -1.02 4.54
C THR A 32 -11.69 -0.20 3.84
N ASN A 33 -12.95 -0.48 4.13
CA ASN A 33 -14.12 0.20 3.54
C ASN A 33 -15.13 0.40 4.64
N TRP A 34 -15.42 1.65 4.95
CA TRP A 34 -16.35 2.04 5.98
C TRP A 34 -16.93 3.42 5.63
N LYS A 35 -17.85 3.89 6.48
CA LYS A 35 -18.53 5.17 6.29
C LYS A 35 -18.33 6.09 7.46
N PHE A 36 -18.01 7.34 7.17
CA PHE A 36 -18.12 8.44 8.12
C PHE A 36 -19.35 9.28 7.78
N ALA A 37 -20.45 9.06 8.48
CA ALA A 37 -21.76 9.62 8.15
C ALA A 37 -22.17 9.31 6.69
N LYS A 38 -22.16 10.32 5.81
CA LYS A 38 -22.48 10.17 4.38
C LYS A 38 -21.25 9.92 3.51
N GLN A 39 -20.05 10.10 4.05
CA GLN A 39 -18.79 9.96 3.32
C GLN A 39 -18.33 8.51 3.31
N ASP A 40 -18.02 7.99 2.13
CA ASP A 40 -17.36 6.71 1.97
C ASP A 40 -15.86 6.86 2.13
N ILE A 41 -15.27 5.97 2.93
CA ILE A 41 -13.84 5.88 3.14
C ILE A 41 -13.42 4.48 2.73
N ASN A 42 -12.69 4.42 1.62
CA ASN A 42 -12.20 3.19 1.05
C ASN A 42 -10.71 3.35 0.76
N ILE A 43 -9.89 2.58 1.47
CA ILE A 43 -8.44 2.68 1.41
C ILE A 43 -7.93 1.34 0.92
N LEU A 44 -7.26 1.34 -0.23
CA LEU A 44 -6.45 0.21 -0.69
C LEU A 44 -5.03 0.44 -0.22
N MET A 45 -4.46 -0.51 0.51
CA MET A 45 -3.16 -0.40 1.16
C MET A 45 -2.22 -1.49 0.65
N LEU A 46 -0.93 -1.13 0.53
CA LEU A 46 0.18 -2.06 0.29
C LEU A 46 1.21 -1.86 1.39
N GLY A 47 1.57 -2.94 2.06
CA GLY A 47 2.56 -2.95 3.12
C GLY A 47 3.63 -4.02 2.91
N ILE A 48 4.67 -3.95 3.74
CA ILE A 48 5.73 -4.95 3.83
C ILE A 48 5.50 -5.80 5.07
N SER A 49 5.42 -7.11 4.89
CA SER A 49 5.40 -8.05 6.01
C SER A 49 6.83 -8.30 6.51
N TYR A 50 7.08 -7.99 7.78
CA TYR A 50 8.34 -8.23 8.45
C TYR A 50 8.09 -8.70 9.89
N LYS A 51 8.65 -9.86 10.27
CA LYS A 51 8.54 -10.46 11.62
C LYS A 51 7.13 -10.41 12.22
N ASN A 52 6.15 -10.95 11.48
CA ASN A 52 4.73 -11.02 11.88
C ASN A 52 4.03 -9.65 12.04
N MET A 53 4.63 -8.57 11.51
CA MET A 53 4.03 -7.24 11.46
C MET A 53 3.96 -6.76 10.01
N CYS A 54 2.91 -6.01 9.68
CA CYS A 54 2.78 -5.35 8.39
C CYS A 54 3.09 -3.86 8.55
N PHE A 55 4.08 -3.37 7.80
CA PHE A 55 4.42 -1.95 7.71
C PHE A 55 3.75 -1.34 6.49
N PRO A 56 2.79 -0.41 6.63
CA PRO A 56 2.14 0.22 5.49
C PRO A 56 3.13 1.11 4.75
N ILE A 57 3.28 0.92 3.44
CA ILE A 57 4.19 1.70 2.60
C ILE A 57 3.41 2.61 1.65
N LEU A 58 2.38 2.08 0.97
CA LEU A 58 1.55 2.82 0.03
C LEU A 58 0.08 2.67 0.37
N PHE A 59 -0.69 3.70 0.07
CA PHE A 59 -2.14 3.61 0.08
C PHE A 59 -2.75 4.48 -1.02
N LYS A 60 -3.92 4.07 -1.47
CA LYS A 60 -4.76 4.80 -2.42
C LYS A 60 -6.17 4.91 -1.86
N MET A 61 -6.67 6.15 -1.80
CA MET A 61 -8.08 6.40 -1.54
C MET A 61 -8.88 6.05 -2.80
N LEU A 62 -9.85 5.14 -2.67
CA LEU A 62 -10.75 4.77 -3.75
C LEU A 62 -12.02 5.60 -3.64
N ASP A 63 -12.36 6.31 -4.71
CA ASP A 63 -13.58 7.15 -4.79
C ASP A 63 -14.82 6.30 -5.13
N LYS A 64 -15.00 5.19 -4.40
CA LYS A 64 -16.11 4.25 -4.58
C LYS A 64 -16.31 3.36 -3.35
N ARG A 65 -17.52 2.80 -3.23
CA ARG A 65 -17.84 1.72 -2.28
C ARG A 65 -17.40 0.36 -2.79
N GLY A 66 -17.16 -0.57 -1.86
CA GLY A 66 -16.89 -1.96 -2.17
C GLY A 66 -15.43 -2.21 -2.55
N ASN A 67 -15.23 -3.15 -3.46
CA ASN A 67 -13.90 -3.73 -3.70
C ASN A 67 -13.05 -2.91 -4.68
N SER A 68 -11.73 -3.10 -4.61
CA SER A 68 -10.82 -2.65 -5.66
C SER A 68 -10.99 -3.49 -6.93
N ASN A 69 -10.57 -2.95 -8.07
CA ASN A 69 -10.45 -3.69 -9.32
C ASN A 69 -8.97 -4.00 -9.64
N THR A 70 -8.73 -4.85 -10.64
CA THR A 70 -7.37 -5.26 -11.03
C THR A 70 -6.47 -4.08 -11.42
N ASN A 71 -7.01 -3.04 -12.06
CA ASN A 71 -6.19 -1.90 -12.47
C ASN A 71 -5.73 -1.06 -11.28
N GLU A 72 -6.60 -0.84 -10.29
CA GLU A 72 -6.25 -0.13 -9.05
C GLU A 72 -5.17 -0.87 -8.26
N ARG A 73 -5.26 -2.21 -8.18
CA ARG A 73 -4.24 -3.05 -7.54
C ARG A 73 -2.91 -3.00 -8.29
N LYS A 74 -2.95 -3.13 -9.62
CA LYS A 74 -1.75 -3.04 -10.48
C LYS A 74 -1.07 -1.68 -10.36
N GLU A 75 -1.85 -0.61 -10.33
CA GLU A 75 -1.31 0.75 -10.18
C GLU A 75 -0.51 0.88 -8.89
N LEU A 76 -1.06 0.41 -7.75
CA LEU A 76 -0.38 0.48 -6.46
C LEU A 76 0.92 -0.34 -6.45
N ILE A 77 0.92 -1.54 -7.04
CA ILE A 77 2.12 -2.39 -7.18
C ILE A 77 3.14 -1.74 -8.12
N ASN A 78 2.70 -1.18 -9.24
CA ASN A 78 3.59 -0.51 -10.20
C ASN A 78 4.23 0.74 -9.58
N THR A 79 3.51 1.48 -8.74
CA THR A 79 4.08 2.59 -7.96
C THR A 79 5.17 2.08 -7.02
N PHE A 80 4.94 0.97 -6.32
CA PHE A 80 5.97 0.36 -5.47
C PHE A 80 7.22 -0.01 -6.28
N ILE A 81 7.05 -0.71 -7.40
CA ILE A 81 8.14 -1.12 -8.28
C ILE A 81 8.92 0.10 -8.79
N TYR A 82 8.21 1.16 -9.18
CA TYR A 82 8.84 2.40 -9.65
C TYR A 82 9.67 3.09 -8.57
N TRP A 83 9.25 3.04 -7.30
CA TRP A 83 9.95 3.71 -6.20
C TRP A 83 11.07 2.88 -5.59
N PHE A 84 10.91 1.56 -5.47
CA PHE A 84 11.79 0.67 -4.70
C PHE A 84 12.48 -0.40 -5.53
N GLY A 85 12.09 -0.58 -6.79
CA GLY A 85 12.55 -1.65 -7.66
C GLY A 85 11.73 -2.92 -7.49
N LYS A 86 11.70 -3.75 -8.54
CA LYS A 86 11.02 -5.06 -8.51
C LYS A 86 11.85 -6.12 -7.77
N ASP A 87 13.18 -5.96 -7.76
CA ASP A 87 14.11 -7.01 -7.31
C ASP A 87 14.07 -7.20 -5.78
N CYS A 88 13.51 -6.22 -5.06
CA CYS A 88 13.27 -6.32 -3.62
C CYS A 88 11.92 -6.95 -3.26
N ILE A 89 11.16 -7.49 -4.24
CA ILE A 89 9.86 -8.13 -4.01
C ILE A 89 10.04 -9.65 -4.11
N ASP A 90 9.75 -10.35 -3.02
CA ASP A 90 9.70 -11.82 -3.01
C ASP A 90 8.37 -12.31 -3.60
N CYS A 91 7.26 -11.89 -2.99
CA CYS A 91 5.92 -12.18 -3.46
C CYS A 91 4.91 -11.13 -2.99
N VAL A 92 3.69 -11.18 -3.55
CA VAL A 92 2.57 -10.35 -3.14
C VAL A 92 1.46 -11.26 -2.60
N LEU A 93 1.05 -11.02 -1.36
CA LEU A 93 -0.06 -11.68 -0.70
C LEU A 93 -1.25 -10.74 -0.60
N ALA A 94 -2.46 -11.28 -0.76
CA ALA A 94 -3.70 -10.54 -0.62
C ALA A 94 -4.80 -11.47 -0.12
N ASP A 95 -5.82 -10.93 0.55
CA ASP A 95 -7.01 -11.70 0.93
C ASP A 95 -7.73 -12.26 -0.32
N ARG A 96 -8.33 -13.45 -0.19
CA ARG A 96 -9.16 -14.07 -1.22
C ARG A 96 -10.31 -13.19 -1.71
N GLU A 97 -10.70 -12.16 -0.96
CA GLU A 97 -11.73 -11.21 -1.40
C GLU A 97 -11.30 -10.31 -2.56
N PHE A 98 -10.00 -10.21 -2.86
CA PHE A 98 -9.48 -9.44 -4.01
C PHE A 98 -9.68 -10.19 -5.33
N VAL A 99 -10.96 -10.39 -5.69
CA VAL A 99 -11.39 -11.03 -6.94
C VAL A 99 -11.64 -9.97 -8.02
N GLY A 100 -11.51 -10.36 -9.28
CA GLY A 100 -11.66 -9.50 -10.46
C GLY A 100 -10.34 -9.08 -11.06
#